data_AF-A0A9P6ZJV9-F1
#
_entry.id   AF-A0A9P6ZJV9-F1
#
_cell.length_a   1.000
_cell.length_b   1.000
_cell.length_c   1.000
_cell.angle_alpha   90.00
_cell.angle_beta   90.00
_cell.angle_gamma   90.00
#
_symmetry.space_group_name_H-M   'P 1'
#
loop_
_entity.id
_entity.type
_entity.pdbx_description
1 polymer ?
#
loop_
_entity_poly.entity_id
_entity_poly.type
_entity_poly.pdbx_seq_one_letter_code
_entity_poly.pdbx_strand_id
1 'polypeptide(L)'
;MFTAVFINQAFWNTLGGFEPNTTSPDPNWGQCLQCAAIDRAVTLRSDFCSQCFAQYCYDPSNLPSNSELPGRQFAFENPDLGGLQKVEKWLKDNKGALAGFVVAIIVVIAGMVGFIFWWRKRRARKSRYSRVDELREDDEPWRYYDNHSLELTRRRSIT
;
A
#
# COMPACT_ATOMS: atom_id res chain seq x y z
N MET A 1 14.13 -5.46 -1.44
CA MET A 1 15.53 -4.96 -1.36
C MET A 1 15.81 -4.19 -0.07
N PHE A 2 14.92 -3.29 0.38
CA PHE A 2 15.10 -2.52 1.63
C PHE A 2 15.27 -3.40 2.90
N THR A 3 14.49 -4.48 3.00
CA THR A 3 14.53 -5.40 4.15
C THR A 3 15.86 -6.12 4.29
N ALA A 4 16.49 -6.53 3.18
CA ALA A 4 17.77 -7.23 3.21
C ALA A 4 18.92 -6.34 3.68
N VAL A 5 18.91 -5.06 3.27
CA VAL A 5 19.91 -4.07 3.72
C VAL A 5 19.76 -3.81 5.22
N PHE A 6 18.53 -3.61 5.69
CA PHE A 6 18.26 -3.42 7.11
C PHE A 6 18.66 -4.63 7.95
N ILE A 7 18.27 -5.84 7.54
CA ILE A 7 18.60 -7.08 8.26
C ILE A 7 20.12 -7.28 8.29
N ASN A 8 20.81 -7.05 7.18
CA ASN A 8 22.26 -7.16 7.12
C ASN A 8 22.92 -6.15 8.06
N GLN A 9 22.46 -4.90 8.08
CA GLN A 9 22.99 -3.89 9.00
C GLN A 9 22.73 -4.23 10.47
N ALA A 10 21.51 -4.67 10.81
CA ALA A 10 21.17 -5.10 12.16
C ALA A 10 22.01 -6.30 12.60
N PHE A 11 22.24 -7.24 11.70
CA PHE A 11 23.10 -8.40 11.91
C PHE A 11 24.55 -7.98 12.20
N TRP A 12 25.15 -7.14 11.35
CA TRP A 12 26.52 -6.64 11.57
C TRP A 12 26.66 -5.83 12.87
N ASN A 13 25.67 -5.00 13.20
CA ASN A 13 25.66 -4.24 14.45
C ASN A 13 25.54 -5.13 15.69
N THR A 14 24.84 -6.26 15.58
CA THR A 14 24.64 -7.21 16.69
C THR A 14 25.85 -8.13 16.87
N LEU A 15 26.54 -8.48 15.77
CA LEU A 15 27.74 -9.33 15.81
C LEU A 15 29.05 -8.56 15.97
N GLY A 16 29.04 -7.24 15.90
CA GLY A 16 30.24 -6.43 16.06
C GLY A 16 30.62 -6.14 17.52
N GLY A 17 29.70 -6.30 18.47
CA GLY A 17 29.92 -5.82 19.84
C GLY A 17 30.22 -4.31 19.89
N PHE A 18 30.86 -3.84 20.95
CA PHE A 18 31.45 -2.51 20.99
C PHE A 18 32.77 -2.55 21.76
N GLU A 19 33.79 -1.90 21.23
CA GLU A 19 35.05 -1.71 21.93
C GLU A 19 35.07 -0.29 22.56
N PRO A 20 35.37 -0.14 23.86
CA PRO A 20 35.34 1.15 24.52
C PRO A 20 36.28 2.16 23.87
N ASN A 21 35.81 3.38 23.66
CA ASN A 21 36.54 4.51 23.07
C ASN A 21 36.89 4.35 21.58
N THR A 22 36.35 3.33 20.90
CA THR A 22 36.57 3.13 19.46
C THR A 22 35.23 2.94 18.73
N THR A 23 35.25 3.14 17.42
CA THR A 23 34.14 2.78 16.52
C THR A 23 34.32 1.40 15.90
N SER A 24 35.36 0.68 16.34
CA SER A 24 35.71 -0.64 15.83
C SER A 24 34.86 -1.73 16.52
N PRO A 25 34.59 -2.84 15.83
CA PRO A 25 33.97 -4.00 16.45
C PRO A 25 34.93 -4.63 17.48
N ASP A 26 34.38 -5.14 18.58
CA ASP A 26 35.13 -5.83 19.63
C ASP A 26 35.61 -7.20 19.11
N PRO A 27 36.93 -7.44 19.04
CA PRO A 27 37.48 -8.72 18.55
C PRO A 27 37.11 -9.91 19.45
N ASN A 28 36.79 -9.67 20.73
CA ASN A 28 36.45 -10.70 21.71
C ASN A 28 34.94 -10.92 21.85
N TRP A 29 34.10 -10.17 21.13
CA TRP A 29 32.65 -10.24 21.26
C TRP A 29 32.08 -11.66 21.08
N GLY A 30 32.62 -12.42 20.12
CA GLY A 30 32.21 -13.80 19.90
C GLY A 30 32.43 -14.71 21.11
N GLN A 31 33.52 -14.50 21.87
CA GLN A 31 33.79 -15.23 23.10
C GLN A 31 32.89 -14.75 24.25
N CYS A 32 32.62 -13.43 24.32
CA CYS A 32 31.65 -12.89 25.27
C CYS A 32 30.23 -13.47 25.06
N LEU A 33 29.81 -13.67 23.81
CA LEU A 33 28.55 -14.35 23.49
C LEU A 33 28.52 -15.81 23.96
N GLN A 34 29.65 -16.53 23.87
CA GLN A 34 29.77 -17.88 24.41
C GLN A 34 29.66 -17.88 25.95
N CYS A 35 30.30 -16.91 26.62
CA CYS A 35 30.14 -16.71 28.06
C CYS A 35 28.68 -16.50 28.44
N ALA A 36 27.92 -15.67 27.71
CA ALA A 36 26.50 -15.45 27.96
C ALA A 36 25.66 -16.73 27.77
N ALA A 37 26.01 -17.59 26.81
CA ALA A 37 25.35 -18.87 26.61
C ALA A 37 25.62 -19.85 27.76
N ILE A 38 26.86 -19.87 28.26
CA ILE A 38 27.31 -20.78 29.34
C ILE A 38 26.88 -20.29 30.73
N ASP A 39 26.66 -18.98 30.92
CA ASP A 39 26.29 -18.37 32.20
C ASP A 39 25.04 -18.99 32.85
N ARG A 40 24.12 -19.53 32.04
CA ARG A 40 22.93 -20.22 32.55
C ARG A 40 23.21 -21.61 33.15
N ALA A 41 24.41 -22.15 32.94
CA ALA A 41 24.77 -23.51 33.30
C ALA A 41 25.77 -23.62 34.46
N VAL A 42 26.40 -22.51 34.90
CA VAL A 42 27.49 -22.54 35.90
C VAL A 42 27.40 -21.40 36.90
N THR A 43 27.74 -21.70 38.16
CA THR A 43 27.75 -20.74 39.29
C THR A 43 29.05 -19.94 39.42
N LEU A 44 30.15 -20.36 38.77
CA LEU A 44 31.44 -19.66 38.80
C LEU A 44 31.84 -19.25 37.37
N ARG A 45 31.99 -17.95 37.15
CA ARG A 45 32.45 -17.37 35.88
C ARG A 45 33.98 -17.39 35.82
N SER A 46 34.54 -17.55 34.62
CA SER A 46 35.96 -17.25 34.40
C SER A 46 36.20 -15.74 34.50
N ASP A 47 37.46 -15.33 34.72
CA ASP A 47 37.84 -13.91 34.75
C ASP A 47 37.46 -13.21 33.45
N PHE A 48 37.67 -13.88 32.32
CA PHE A 48 37.29 -13.38 31.00
C PHE A 48 35.78 -13.14 30.89
N CYS A 49 34.95 -14.12 31.27
CA CYS A 49 33.50 -13.93 31.22
C CYS A 49 33.07 -12.81 32.16
N SER A 50 33.68 -12.70 33.35
CA SER A 50 33.36 -11.62 34.29
C SER A 50 33.62 -10.23 33.69
N GLN A 51 34.70 -10.07 32.90
CA GLN A 51 34.97 -8.82 32.16
C GLN A 51 33.93 -8.55 31.08
N CYS A 52 33.56 -9.55 30.28
CA CYS A 52 32.50 -9.43 29.29
C CYS A 52 31.17 -8.97 29.93
N PHE A 53 30.79 -9.56 31.07
CA PHE A 53 29.58 -9.18 31.79
C PHE A 53 29.66 -7.75 32.32
N ALA A 54 30.81 -7.31 32.83
CA ALA A 54 30.99 -5.93 33.28
C ALA A 54 30.84 -4.91 32.13
N GLN A 55 31.24 -5.27 30.91
CA GLN A 55 31.17 -4.40 29.75
C GLN A 55 29.77 -4.38 29.09
N TYR A 56 29.10 -5.53 29.02
CA TYR A 56 27.89 -5.69 28.20
C TYR A 56 26.59 -5.84 28.98
N CYS A 57 26.63 -6.21 30.26
CA CYS A 57 25.42 -6.22 31.08
C CYS A 57 25.14 -4.82 31.62
N TYR A 58 23.85 -4.49 31.66
CA TYR A 58 23.38 -3.27 32.27
C TYR A 58 23.64 -3.30 33.79
N ASP A 59 24.47 -2.38 34.26
CA ASP A 59 24.67 -2.10 35.68
C ASP A 59 24.23 -0.66 36.01
N PRO A 60 23.16 -0.45 36.79
CA PRO A 60 22.69 0.88 37.16
C PRO A 60 23.68 1.65 38.04
N SER A 61 24.64 0.98 38.67
CA SER A 61 25.68 1.60 39.49
C SER A 61 26.95 1.95 38.71
N ASN A 62 27.09 1.42 37.49
CA ASN A 62 28.26 1.64 36.64
C ASN A 62 27.83 1.80 35.18
N LEU A 63 27.17 2.93 34.87
CA LEU A 63 26.78 3.21 33.49
C LEU A 63 28.00 3.57 32.65
N PRO A 64 28.10 3.04 31.42
CA PRO A 64 29.14 3.46 30.50
C PRO A 64 29.02 4.94 30.18
N SER A 65 30.17 5.59 30.03
CA SER A 65 30.22 7.02 29.72
C SER A 65 29.96 7.25 28.23
N ASN A 66 29.40 8.40 27.87
CA ASN A 66 29.18 8.75 26.46
C ASN A 66 30.49 8.78 25.64
N SER A 67 31.63 9.02 26.29
CA SER A 67 32.97 8.98 25.69
C SER A 67 33.41 7.58 25.27
N GLU A 68 32.92 6.53 25.94
CA GLU A 68 33.26 5.14 25.59
C GLU A 68 32.54 4.66 24.34
N LEU A 69 31.54 5.41 23.87
CA LEU A 69 30.70 5.07 22.71
C LEU A 69 30.76 6.19 21.65
N PRO A 70 31.94 6.44 21.05
CA PRO A 70 32.10 7.51 20.07
C PRO A 70 31.22 7.27 18.84
N GLY A 71 30.63 8.35 18.31
CA GLY A 71 29.82 8.30 17.09
C GLY A 71 28.45 7.64 17.24
N ARG A 72 28.02 7.30 18.47
CA ARG A 72 26.65 6.84 18.73
C ARG A 72 25.71 8.01 19.01
N GLN A 73 24.48 7.86 18.56
CA GLN A 73 23.43 8.84 18.79
C GLN A 73 22.63 8.46 20.03
N PHE A 74 22.80 9.25 21.09
CA PHE A 74 22.12 9.02 22.39
C PHE A 74 20.75 9.68 22.47
N ALA A 75 20.51 10.70 21.65
CA ALA A 75 19.20 11.31 21.50
C ALA A 75 18.36 10.43 20.57
N PHE A 76 17.16 10.05 21.01
CA PHE A 76 16.20 9.41 20.12
C PHE A 76 15.87 10.35 18.96
N GLU A 77 16.36 10.02 17.77
CA GLU A 77 15.96 10.69 16.54
C GLU A 77 14.95 9.79 15.83
N ASN A 78 13.76 10.34 15.60
CA ASN A 78 12.70 9.60 14.93
C ASN A 78 13.07 9.46 13.44
N PRO A 79 13.33 8.23 12.94
CA PRO A 79 13.76 8.02 11.56
C PRO A 79 12.66 8.30 10.52
N ASP A 80 11.41 8.53 10.93
CA ASP A 80 10.25 8.75 10.05
C ASP A 80 9.95 10.23 9.76
N LEU A 81 10.91 10.94 9.13
CA LEU A 81 10.71 12.34 8.71
C LEU A 81 10.52 12.55 7.20
N GLY A 82 10.38 11.47 6.40
CA GLY A 82 10.35 11.60 4.93
C GLY A 82 8.96 11.65 4.28
N GLY A 83 8.00 10.88 4.79
CA GLY A 83 6.72 10.66 4.10
C GLY A 83 5.67 11.72 4.41
N LEU A 84 5.31 11.84 5.68
CA LEU A 84 4.20 12.70 6.11
C LEU A 84 4.52 14.19 5.97
N GLN A 85 5.74 14.63 6.29
CA GLN A 85 6.12 16.03 6.13
C GLN A 85 6.14 16.47 4.66
N LYS A 86 6.49 15.56 3.75
CA LYS A 86 6.46 15.84 2.30
C LYS A 86 5.03 15.96 1.78
N VAL A 87 4.11 15.13 2.27
CA VAL A 87 2.68 15.22 1.97
C VAL A 87 2.07 16.48 2.59
N GLU A 88 2.43 16.82 3.83
CA GLU A 88 1.96 18.03 4.51
C GLU A 88 2.45 19.30 3.81
N LYS A 89 3.73 19.35 3.42
CA LYS A 89 4.32 20.45 2.65
C LYS A 89 3.66 20.56 1.28
N TRP A 90 3.49 19.44 0.57
CA TRP A 90 2.81 19.42 -0.72
C TRP A 90 1.34 19.87 -0.62
N LEU A 91 0.60 19.45 0.41
CA LEU A 91 -0.78 19.87 0.68
C LEU A 91 -0.86 21.38 0.99
N LYS A 92 0.09 21.92 1.75
CA LYS A 92 0.15 23.36 2.05
C LYS A 92 0.48 24.19 0.81
N ASP A 93 1.38 23.71 -0.03
CA ASP A 93 1.81 24.42 -1.24
C ASP A 93 0.74 24.35 -2.36
N ASN A 94 -0.10 23.32 -2.37
CA ASN A 94 -1.07 23.05 -3.45
C ASN A 94 -2.54 23.16 -3.02
N LYS A 95 -2.87 24.08 -2.10
CA LYS A 95 -4.26 24.31 -1.63
C LYS A 95 -5.25 24.56 -2.78
N GLY A 96 -4.82 25.26 -3.83
CA GLY A 96 -5.63 25.52 -5.02
C GLY A 96 -5.92 24.26 -5.85
N ALA A 97 -4.92 23.36 -5.99
CA ALA A 97 -5.10 22.10 -6.69
C ALA A 97 -6.04 21.16 -5.93
N LEU A 98 -5.98 21.16 -4.59
CA LEU A 98 -6.90 20.40 -3.74
C LEU A 98 -8.34 20.90 -3.91
N ALA A 99 -8.56 22.21 -3.88
CA ALA A 99 -9.89 22.80 -4.11
C ALA A 99 -10.42 22.45 -5.50
N GLY A 100 -9.58 22.53 -6.54
CA GLY A 100 -9.93 22.13 -7.90
C GLY A 100 -10.33 20.66 -8.02
N PHE A 101 -9.59 19.77 -7.36
CA PHE A 101 -9.89 18.33 -7.34
C PHE A 101 -11.24 18.02 -6.68
N VAL A 102 -11.53 18.65 -5.54
CA VAL A 102 -12.82 18.46 -4.84
C VAL A 102 -13.99 18.95 -5.71
N VAL A 103 -13.87 20.12 -6.34
CA VAL A 103 -14.90 20.66 -7.23
C VAL A 103 -15.11 19.73 -8.44
N ALA A 104 -14.03 19.22 -9.04
CA ALA A 104 -14.11 18.29 -10.16
C ALA A 104 -14.88 17.00 -9.79
N ILE A 105 -14.62 16.43 -8.60
CA ILE A 105 -15.35 15.25 -8.11
C ILE A 105 -16.85 15.53 -7.99
N ILE A 106 -17.23 16.68 -7.41
CA ILE A 106 -18.65 17.04 -7.23
C ILE A 106 -19.35 17.15 -8.58
N VAL A 107 -18.71 17.80 -9.57
CA VAL A 107 -19.27 17.94 -10.93
C VAL A 107 -19.43 16.58 -11.61
N VAL A 108 -18.46 15.69 -11.47
CA VAL A 108 -18.52 14.33 -12.04
C VAL A 108 -19.65 13.52 -11.40
N ILE A 109 -19.83 13.58 -10.09
CA ILE A 109 -20.93 12.90 -9.39
C ILE A 109 -22.29 13.45 -9.84
N ALA A 110 -22.45 14.78 -9.88
CA ALA A 110 -23.68 15.41 -10.33
C ALA A 110 -24.01 15.05 -11.80
N GLY A 111 -22.99 15.02 -12.66
CA GLY A 111 -23.09 14.58 -14.05
C GLY A 111 -23.53 13.12 -14.16
N MET A 112 -22.96 12.21 -13.37
CA MET A 112 -23.36 10.80 -13.34
C MET A 112 -24.81 10.63 -12.88
N VAL A 113 -25.24 11.32 -11.82
CA VAL A 113 -26.62 11.26 -11.33
C VAL A 113 -27.60 11.80 -12.38
N GLY A 114 -27.29 12.94 -12.99
CA GLY A 114 -28.08 13.53 -14.06
C GLY A 114 -28.19 12.62 -15.29
N PHE A 115 -27.07 12.02 -15.69
CA PHE A 115 -27.01 11.06 -16.79
C PHE A 115 -27.86 9.81 -16.51
N ILE A 116 -27.79 9.24 -15.29
CA ILE A 116 -28.60 8.10 -14.89
C ILE A 116 -30.10 8.46 -14.94
N PHE A 117 -30.50 9.62 -14.40
CA PHE A 117 -31.91 10.07 -14.44
C PHE A 117 -32.41 10.28 -15.86
N TRP A 118 -31.62 10.94 -16.71
CA TRP A 118 -31.95 11.15 -18.11
C TRP A 118 -32.06 9.83 -18.88
N TRP A 119 -31.14 8.90 -18.63
CA TRP A 119 -31.14 7.58 -19.28
C TRP A 119 -32.34 6.73 -18.86
N ARG A 120 -32.72 6.75 -17.58
CA ARG A 120 -33.96 6.10 -17.10
C ARG A 120 -35.21 6.69 -17.75
N LYS A 121 -35.30 8.02 -17.83
CA LYS A 121 -36.43 8.71 -18.49
C LYS A 121 -36.52 8.36 -19.98
N ARG A 122 -35.38 8.25 -20.67
CA ARG A 122 -35.34 7.88 -22.09
C ARG A 122 -35.79 6.43 -22.32
N ARG A 123 -35.40 5.49 -21.46
CA ARG A 123 -35.89 4.10 -21.52
C ARG A 123 -37.41 4.01 -21.33
N ALA A 124 -37.98 4.79 -20.40
CA ALA A 124 -39.43 4.80 -20.18
C ALA A 124 -40.25 5.36 -21.35
N ARG A 125 -39.65 6.22 -22.20
CA ARG A 125 -40.32 6.66 -23.44
C ARG A 125 -40.30 5.59 -24.52
N LYS A 126 -39.20 4.82 -24.63
CA LYS A 126 -39.11 3.71 -25.59
C LYS A 126 -40.14 2.62 -25.30
N SER A 127 -40.45 2.31 -24.04
CA SER A 127 -41.48 1.31 -23.70
C SER A 127 -42.90 1.72 -24.07
N ARG A 128 -43.19 3.03 -24.18
CA ARG A 128 -44.50 3.51 -24.65
C ARG A 128 -44.63 3.42 -26.17
N TYR A 129 -43.54 3.67 -26.91
CA TYR A 129 -43.54 3.49 -28.36
C TYR A 129 -43.58 2.01 -28.75
N SER A 130 -42.85 1.13 -28.05
CA SER A 130 -42.92 -0.31 -28.35
C SER A 130 -44.30 -0.90 -28.11
N ARG A 131 -45.04 -0.43 -27.11
CA ARG A 131 -46.43 -0.86 -26.88
C ARG A 131 -47.40 -0.41 -27.98
N VAL A 132 -47.14 0.74 -28.62
CA VAL A 132 -47.97 1.21 -29.74
C VAL A 132 -47.57 0.51 -31.04
N ASP A 133 -46.28 0.23 -31.25
CA ASP A 133 -45.80 -0.56 -32.40
C ASP A 133 -46.30 -2.00 -32.35
N GLU A 134 -46.32 -2.62 -31.16
CA GLU A 134 -46.88 -3.97 -30.96
C GLU A 134 -48.38 -4.03 -31.28
N LEU A 135 -49.15 -3.00 -30.90
CA LEU A 135 -50.56 -2.87 -31.32
C LEU A 135 -50.71 -2.52 -32.81
N ARG A 136 -49.69 -1.90 -33.44
CA ARG A 136 -49.75 -1.51 -34.85
C ARG A 136 -49.35 -2.66 -35.78
N GLU A 137 -48.49 -3.59 -35.36
CA GLU A 137 -48.13 -4.77 -36.15
C GLU A 137 -49.33 -5.71 -36.39
N ASP A 138 -50.26 -5.80 -35.44
CA ASP A 138 -51.49 -6.61 -35.59
C ASP A 138 -52.50 -5.97 -36.57
N ASP A 139 -52.37 -4.66 -36.84
CA ASP A 139 -53.30 -3.85 -37.66
C ASP A 139 -52.74 -3.48 -39.06
N GLU A 140 -51.66 -4.12 -39.53
CA GLU A 140 -51.14 -3.90 -40.89
C GLU A 140 -51.62 -4.98 -41.89
N PRO A 141 -52.86 -4.91 -42.44
CA PRO A 141 -53.42 -5.94 -43.32
C PRO A 141 -52.65 -6.13 -44.64
N TRP A 142 -51.82 -5.16 -45.05
CA TRP A 142 -51.01 -5.24 -46.26
C TRP A 142 -49.86 -6.27 -46.17
N ARG A 143 -49.36 -6.60 -44.97
CA ARG A 143 -48.29 -7.60 -44.79
C ARG A 143 -48.70 -8.99 -45.27
N TYR A 144 -50.00 -9.31 -45.20
CA TYR A 144 -50.55 -10.55 -45.74
C TYR A 144 -50.41 -10.63 -47.27
N TYR A 145 -50.52 -9.50 -47.98
CA TYR A 145 -50.44 -9.45 -49.45
C TYR A 145 -48.99 -9.50 -49.96
N ASP A 146 -48.02 -9.00 -49.20
CA ASP A 146 -46.59 -9.05 -49.58
C ASP A 146 -46.04 -10.49 -49.58
N ASN A 147 -46.38 -11.30 -48.58
CA ASN A 147 -45.92 -12.69 -48.55
C ASN A 147 -46.57 -13.53 -49.66
N HIS A 148 -47.85 -13.30 -49.97
CA HIS A 148 -48.56 -14.08 -51.00
C HIS A 148 -48.14 -13.70 -52.43
N SER A 149 -47.78 -12.44 -52.67
CA SER A 149 -47.26 -11.99 -53.97
C SER A 149 -45.85 -12.52 -54.24
N LEU A 150 -44.99 -12.62 -53.22
CA LEU A 150 -43.68 -13.28 -53.31
C LEU A 150 -43.79 -14.78 -53.64
N GLU A 151 -44.73 -15.50 -53.04
CA GLU A 151 -44.96 -16.92 -53.37
C GLU A 151 -45.49 -17.12 -54.79
N LEU A 152 -46.41 -16.27 -55.25
CA LEU A 152 -46.94 -16.31 -56.62
C LEU A 152 -45.85 -16.05 -57.66
N THR A 153 -44.96 -15.09 -57.39
CA THR A 153 -43.85 -14.75 -58.29
C THR A 153 -42.81 -15.89 -58.33
N ARG A 154 -42.51 -16.50 -57.18
CA ARG A 154 -41.60 -17.66 -57.09
C ARG A 154 -42.14 -18.89 -57.81
N ARG A 155 -43.44 -19.18 -57.75
CA ARG A 155 -44.03 -20.31 -58.51
C ARG A 155 -44.01 -20.06 -60.02
N ARG A 156 -44.07 -18.80 -60.46
CA ARG A 156 -44.05 -18.45 -61.88
C ARG A 156 -42.67 -18.50 -62.52
N SER A 157 -41.59 -18.45 -61.74
CA SER A 157 -40.21 -18.49 -62.24
C SER A 157 -39.61 -19.89 -62.38
N ILE A 158 -40.38 -20.96 -62.10
CA ILE A 158 -39.91 -22.36 -62.10
C ILE A 158 -40.51 -23.16 -63.28
N THR A 159 -41.20 -22.49 -64.21
CA THR A 159 -41.65 -23.03 -65.51
C THR A 159 -41.05 -22.21 -66.63
#